data_AF-A0A261QEN9-F1
#
_entry.id   AF-A0A261QEN9-F1
#
_cell.length_a   1.000
_cell.length_b   1.000
_cell.length_c   1.000
_cell.angle_alpha   90.00
_cell.angle_beta   90.00
_cell.angle_gamma   90.00
#
_symmetry.space_group_name_H-M   'P 1'
#
loop_
_entity.id
_entity.type
_entity.pdbx_description
1 polymer ?
#
loop_
_entity_poly.entity_id
_entity_poly.type
_entity_poly.pdbx_seq_one_letter_code
_entity_poly.pdbx_strand_id
1 'polypeptide(L)'
;MKQQRLFPGVILIGFGLYFFLQQTGLNSIQPFLSWPTLLIVIGVAFLAEAYSGNEASGILPGVILTGFGIHFHVVNHFQFWSNDTGVFILIISLGFLMQYQKTRKGLFQGLLFLILAIITLFYDKVIEWLGVLENSAFSLWQFWPIVLIVIGGYLLFIKKK
;
A
#
# COMPACT_ATOMS: atom_id res chain seq x y z
N MET A 1 -13.83 23.12 -11.79
CA MET A 1 -14.45 23.60 -10.52
C MET A 1 -15.52 22.69 -9.92
N LYS A 2 -16.10 21.70 -10.64
CA LYS A 2 -17.12 20.78 -10.05
C LYS A 2 -16.56 19.60 -9.23
N GLN A 3 -15.31 19.18 -9.45
CA GLN A 3 -14.73 17.97 -8.84
C GLN A 3 -14.11 18.16 -7.45
N GLN A 4 -13.65 19.37 -7.10
CA GLN A 4 -13.11 19.70 -5.76
C GLN A 4 -14.12 19.54 -4.61
N ARG A 5 -15.41 19.31 -4.92
CA ARG A 5 -16.46 19.07 -3.93
C ARG A 5 -16.62 17.59 -3.57
N LEU A 6 -16.08 16.68 -4.37
CA LEU A 6 -16.28 15.24 -4.14
C LEU A 6 -15.48 14.76 -2.93
N PHE A 7 -14.20 15.14 -2.83
CA PHE A 7 -13.34 14.80 -1.70
C PHE A 7 -13.91 15.23 -0.35
N PRO A 8 -14.22 16.53 -0.10
CA PRO A 8 -14.81 16.94 1.17
C PRO A 8 -16.19 16.31 1.41
N GLY A 9 -16.98 16.08 0.35
CA GLY A 9 -18.27 15.39 0.45
C GLY A 9 -18.14 13.95 0.96
N VAL A 10 -17.24 13.16 0.36
CA VAL A 10 -16.99 11.77 0.78
C VAL A 10 -16.44 11.71 2.20
N ILE A 11 -15.53 12.63 2.57
CA ILE A 11 -15.01 12.71 3.94
C ILE A 11 -16.12 13.00 4.94
N LEU A 12 -16.94 14.02 4.69
CA LEU A 12 -18.03 14.38 5.60
C LEU A 12 -19.04 13.26 5.78
N ILE A 13 -19.39 12.57 4.68
CA ILE A 13 -20.29 11.39 4.73
C ILE A 13 -19.62 10.26 5.52
N GLY A 14 -18.37 9.93 5.21
CA GLY A 14 -17.65 8.82 5.84
C GLY A 14 -17.40 9.03 7.34
N PHE A 15 -16.92 10.21 7.73
CA PHE A 15 -16.76 10.55 9.16
C PHE A 15 -18.10 10.69 9.87
N GLY A 16 -19.11 11.30 9.23
CA GLY A 16 -20.46 11.36 9.79
C GLY A 16 -21.02 9.98 10.08
N LEU A 17 -20.87 9.04 9.13
CA LEU A 17 -21.29 7.65 9.32
C LEU A 17 -20.47 6.95 10.41
N TYR A 18 -19.15 7.14 10.44
CA TYR A 18 -18.27 6.58 11.46
C TYR A 18 -18.72 7.00 12.88
N PHE A 19 -18.90 8.31 13.12
CA PHE A 19 -19.30 8.82 14.42
C PHE A 19 -20.73 8.44 14.78
N PHE A 20 -21.65 8.44 13.80
CA PHE A 20 -23.02 7.99 14.01
C PHE A 20 -23.04 6.53 14.48
N LEU A 21 -22.35 5.62 13.76
CA LEU A 21 -22.28 4.21 14.14
C LEU A 21 -21.60 4.01 15.50
N GLN A 22 -20.57 4.81 15.80
CA GLN A 22 -19.91 4.75 17.11
C GLN A 22 -20.87 5.11 18.25
N GLN A 23 -21.74 6.11 18.05
CA GLN A 23 -22.74 6.53 19.04
C GLN A 23 -23.87 5.50 19.23
N THR A 24 -24.23 4.75 18.18
CA THR A 24 -25.30 3.73 18.29
C THR A 24 -24.94 2.58 19.23
N GLY A 25 -23.66 2.36 19.55
CA GLY A 25 -23.23 1.32 20.48
C GLY A 25 -23.48 -0.11 19.99
N LEU A 26 -23.65 -0.32 18.68
CA LEU A 26 -23.88 -1.65 18.11
C LEU A 26 -22.63 -2.55 18.27
N ASN A 27 -22.72 -3.53 19.16
CA ASN A 27 -21.62 -4.45 19.49
C ASN A 27 -21.02 -5.18 18.27
N SER A 28 -21.83 -5.51 17.26
CA SER A 28 -21.36 -6.22 16.06
C SER A 28 -20.47 -5.36 15.15
N ILE A 29 -20.61 -4.03 15.21
CA ILE A 29 -19.88 -3.10 14.32
C ILE A 29 -18.68 -2.47 15.03
N GLN A 30 -18.71 -2.40 16.36
CA GLN A 30 -17.65 -1.83 17.20
C GLN A 30 -16.22 -2.27 16.85
N PRO A 31 -15.93 -3.57 16.59
CA PRO A 31 -14.57 -3.99 16.20
C PRO A 31 -14.04 -3.30 14.94
N PHE A 32 -14.94 -2.91 14.04
CA PHE A 32 -14.61 -2.21 12.80
C PHE A 32 -14.61 -0.68 12.94
N LEU A 33 -15.03 -0.11 14.07
CA LEU A 33 -15.03 1.34 14.31
C LEU A 33 -13.75 1.79 15.01
N SER A 34 -12.63 1.55 14.34
CA SER A 34 -11.29 1.91 14.81
C SER A 34 -10.61 2.90 13.87
N TRP A 35 -9.46 3.44 14.28
CA TRP A 35 -8.69 4.40 13.49
C TRP A 35 -8.33 3.94 12.05
N PRO A 36 -8.12 2.63 11.74
CA PRO A 36 -7.92 2.19 10.35
C PRO A 36 -9.12 2.46 9.45
N THR A 37 -10.34 2.52 10.00
CA THR A 37 -11.54 2.90 9.23
C THR A 37 -11.47 4.34 8.78
N LEU A 38 -10.88 5.23 9.58
CA LEU A 38 -10.64 6.62 9.18
C LEU A 38 -9.65 6.68 8.01
N LEU A 39 -8.62 5.82 8.00
CA LEU A 39 -7.73 5.70 6.84
C LEU A 39 -8.48 5.25 5.60
N ILE A 40 -9.37 4.26 5.71
CA ILE A 40 -10.22 3.80 4.61
C ILE A 40 -11.08 4.94 4.09
N VAL A 41 -11.74 5.71 4.96
CA VAL A 41 -12.58 6.85 4.56
C VAL A 41 -11.78 7.88 3.75
N ILE A 42 -10.61 8.29 4.25
CA ILE A 42 -9.76 9.27 3.55
C ILE A 42 -9.23 8.68 2.24
N GLY A 43 -8.80 7.41 2.24
CA GLY A 43 -8.31 6.72 1.06
C GLY A 43 -9.39 6.61 -0.03
N VAL A 44 -10.61 6.23 0.34
CA VAL A 44 -11.77 6.18 -0.56
C VAL A 44 -12.11 7.57 -1.08
N ALA A 45 -12.00 8.63 -0.27
CA ALA A 45 -12.22 10.00 -0.75
C ALA A 45 -11.20 10.39 -1.84
N PHE A 46 -9.91 10.08 -1.64
CA PHE A 46 -8.88 10.27 -2.67
C PHE A 46 -9.15 9.46 -3.94
N LEU A 47 -9.56 8.20 -3.81
CA LEU A 47 -9.89 7.36 -4.97
C LEU A 47 -11.12 7.88 -5.71
N ALA A 48 -12.18 8.23 -4.99
CA ALA A 48 -13.41 8.76 -5.57
C ALA A 48 -13.15 10.04 -6.37
N GLU A 49 -12.40 10.98 -5.80
CA GLU A 49 -11.97 12.19 -6.50
C GLU A 49 -11.09 11.85 -7.70
N ALA A 50 -10.09 10.98 -7.54
CA ALA A 50 -9.15 10.68 -8.62
C ALA A 50 -9.82 9.98 -9.81
N TYR A 51 -10.76 9.06 -9.56
CA TYR A 51 -11.47 8.37 -10.63
C TYR A 51 -12.55 9.23 -11.28
N SER A 52 -13.24 10.09 -10.53
CA SER A 52 -14.26 11.02 -11.06
C SER A 52 -13.66 12.28 -11.70
N GLY A 53 -12.45 12.63 -11.28
CA GLY A 53 -11.76 13.91 -11.51
C GLY A 53 -11.03 14.06 -12.85
N ASN A 54 -10.74 12.93 -13.51
CA ASN A 54 -9.63 12.79 -14.47
C ASN A 54 -8.22 13.14 -13.93
N GLU A 55 -8.10 13.64 -12.69
CA GLU A 55 -6.81 13.85 -12.02
C GLU A 55 -6.38 12.59 -11.27
N ALA A 56 -5.37 11.90 -11.78
CA ALA A 56 -4.88 10.66 -11.20
C ALA A 56 -3.90 10.83 -10.02
N SER A 57 -3.66 12.07 -9.59
CA SER A 57 -2.74 12.41 -8.49
C SER A 57 -3.19 11.77 -7.16
N GLY A 58 -4.51 11.66 -6.94
CA GLY A 58 -5.08 11.03 -5.75
C GLY A 58 -5.05 9.50 -5.73
N ILE A 59 -4.73 8.80 -6.84
CA ILE A 59 -4.78 7.33 -6.88
C ILE A 59 -3.77 6.73 -5.91
N LEU A 60 -2.51 7.16 -5.96
CA LEU A 60 -1.45 6.61 -5.10
C LEU A 60 -1.75 6.78 -3.60
N PRO A 61 -2.02 7.99 -3.06
CA PRO A 61 -2.38 8.14 -1.66
C PRO A 61 -3.69 7.42 -1.32
N GLY A 62 -4.66 7.40 -2.25
CA GLY A 62 -5.93 6.70 -2.07
C GLY A 62 -5.78 5.19 -1.86
N VAL A 63 -4.97 4.53 -2.70
CA VAL A 63 -4.67 3.09 -2.56
C VAL A 63 -3.87 2.81 -1.30
N ILE A 64 -2.87 3.63 -0.98
CA ILE A 64 -2.04 3.43 0.22
C ILE A 64 -2.88 3.52 1.50
N LEU A 65 -3.68 4.58 1.66
CA LEU A 65 -4.49 4.77 2.86
C LEU A 65 -5.58 3.70 2.98
N THR A 66 -6.26 3.38 1.87
CA THR A 66 -7.28 2.33 1.86
C THR A 66 -6.67 0.96 2.15
N GLY A 67 -5.57 0.62 1.48
CA GLY A 67 -4.86 -0.65 1.65
C GLY A 67 -4.32 -0.82 3.06
N PHE A 68 -3.70 0.20 3.65
CA PHE A 68 -3.21 0.14 5.03
C PHE A 68 -4.37 0.01 6.03
N GLY A 69 -5.45 0.76 5.81
CA GLY A 69 -6.65 0.62 6.63
C GLY A 69 -7.24 -0.80 6.58
N ILE A 70 -7.34 -1.39 5.39
CA ILE A 70 -7.77 -2.78 5.21
C ILE A 70 -6.79 -3.75 5.89
N HIS A 71 -5.48 -3.57 5.68
CA HIS A 71 -4.45 -4.42 6.27
C HIS A 71 -4.57 -4.46 7.80
N PHE A 72 -4.71 -3.31 8.47
CA PHE A 72 -4.83 -3.26 9.93
C PHE A 72 -6.14 -3.88 10.46
N HIS A 73 -7.21 -3.88 9.65
CA HIS A 73 -8.42 -4.63 9.98
C HIS A 73 -8.22 -6.13 9.81
N VAL A 74 -7.60 -6.58 8.71
CA VAL A 74 -7.51 -7.98 8.33
C VAL A 74 -6.43 -8.74 9.13
N VAL A 75 -5.33 -8.08 9.48
CA VAL A 75 -4.13 -8.73 10.06
C VAL A 75 -4.40 -9.47 11.37
N ASN A 76 -5.31 -8.96 12.20
CA ASN A 76 -5.66 -9.59 13.48
C ASN A 76 -6.80 -10.60 13.36
N HIS A 77 -7.43 -10.72 12.19
CA HIS A 77 -8.61 -11.57 11.97
C HIS A 77 -8.31 -12.79 11.11
N PHE A 78 -7.33 -12.71 10.21
CA PHE A 78 -7.01 -13.77 9.26
C PHE A 78 -5.59 -14.30 9.46
N GLN A 79 -5.47 -15.55 9.91
CA GLN A 79 -4.18 -16.21 10.17
C GLN A 79 -3.30 -16.37 8.90
N PHE A 80 -3.91 -16.39 7.72
CA PHE A 80 -3.17 -16.47 6.44
C PHE A 80 -2.62 -15.11 5.99
N TRP A 81 -3.06 -14.01 6.59
CA TRP A 81 -2.64 -12.67 6.20
C TRP A 81 -1.36 -12.30 6.94
N SER A 82 -0.29 -12.07 6.18
CA SER A 82 1.02 -11.73 6.73
C SER A 82 1.01 -10.35 7.41
N ASN A 83 1.68 -10.25 8.56
CA ASN A 83 1.97 -8.99 9.25
C ASN A 83 3.42 -8.53 9.00
N ASP A 84 3.91 -8.72 7.77
CA ASP A 84 5.28 -8.37 7.39
C ASP A 84 5.33 -7.08 6.59
N THR A 85 6.50 -6.44 6.61
CA THR A 85 6.80 -5.22 5.83
C THR A 85 6.47 -5.39 4.34
N GLY A 86 6.57 -6.61 3.80
CA GLY A 86 6.26 -6.92 2.41
C GLY A 86 4.82 -6.58 1.99
N VAL A 87 3.84 -6.65 2.91
CA VAL A 87 2.45 -6.26 2.60
C VAL A 87 2.33 -4.74 2.37
N PHE A 88 3.05 -3.94 3.14
CA PHE A 88 3.07 -2.48 2.94
C PHE A 88 3.71 -2.12 1.58
N ILE A 89 4.81 -2.80 1.21
CA ILE A 89 5.46 -2.62 -0.09
C ILE A 89 4.52 -3.05 -1.22
N LEU A 90 3.76 -4.15 -1.05
CA LEU A 90 2.76 -4.60 -2.01
C LEU A 90 1.66 -3.55 -2.21
N ILE A 91 1.15 -2.95 -1.15
CA ILE A 91 0.10 -1.92 -1.22
C ILE A 91 0.63 -0.68 -1.97
N ILE A 92 1.88 -0.26 -1.72
CA ILE A 92 2.51 0.84 -2.46
C ILE A 92 2.67 0.48 -3.95
N SER A 93 3.11 -0.75 -4.25
CA SER A 93 3.20 -1.26 -5.62
C SER A 93 1.85 -1.19 -6.34
N LEU A 94 0.78 -1.69 -5.71
CA LEU A 94 -0.58 -1.62 -6.23
C LEU A 94 -1.01 -0.17 -6.49
N GLY A 95 -0.66 0.76 -5.62
CA GLY A 95 -0.93 2.18 -5.82
C GLY A 95 -0.29 2.74 -7.10
N PHE A 96 0.99 2.42 -7.35
CA PHE A 96 1.67 2.81 -8.59
C PHE A 96 1.08 2.11 -9.82
N LEU A 97 0.72 0.83 -9.73
CA LEU A 97 0.13 0.07 -10.84
C LEU A 97 -1.28 0.60 -11.19
N MET A 98 -2.11 0.91 -10.20
CA MET A 98 -3.42 1.54 -10.41
C MET A 98 -3.28 2.94 -11.01
N GLN A 99 -2.29 3.72 -10.54
CA GLN A 99 -1.99 5.02 -11.15
C GLN A 99 -1.51 4.89 -12.59
N TYR A 100 -0.71 3.86 -12.91
CA TYR A 100 -0.24 3.58 -14.25
C TYR A 100 -1.40 3.28 -15.22
N GLN A 101 -2.42 2.54 -14.79
CA GLN A 101 -3.58 2.25 -15.64
C GLN A 101 -4.24 3.53 -16.17
N LYS A 102 -4.30 4.59 -15.36
CA LYS A 102 -4.92 5.87 -15.73
C LYS A 102 -3.95 6.86 -16.40
N THR A 103 -2.70 6.93 -15.93
CA THR A 103 -1.73 7.96 -16.36
C THR A 103 -0.70 7.49 -17.38
N ARG A 104 -0.52 6.18 -17.52
CA ARG A 104 0.61 5.52 -18.20
C ARG A 104 1.98 5.93 -17.64
N LYS A 105 2.04 6.46 -16.41
CA LYS A 105 3.27 6.80 -15.68
C LYS A 105 3.40 5.93 -14.42
N GLY A 106 4.62 5.73 -13.95
CA GLY A 106 4.86 5.00 -12.69
C GLY A 106 4.99 3.48 -12.80
N LEU A 107 4.96 2.90 -14.01
CA LEU A 107 5.06 1.44 -14.19
C LEU A 107 6.36 0.86 -13.61
N PHE A 108 7.48 1.54 -13.86
CA PHE A 108 8.78 1.11 -13.36
C PHE A 108 8.78 1.03 -11.82
N GLN A 109 8.27 2.06 -11.15
CA GLN A 109 8.15 2.08 -9.69
C GLN A 109 7.19 0.99 -9.20
N GLY A 110 6.04 0.83 -9.85
CA GLY A 110 5.07 -0.22 -9.51
C GLY A 110 5.67 -1.62 -9.60
N LEU A 111 6.37 -1.93 -10.69
CA LEU A 111 7.02 -3.22 -10.88
C LEU A 111 8.22 -3.43 -9.95
N LEU A 112 9.02 -2.38 -9.72
CA LEU A 112 10.14 -2.42 -8.77
C LEU A 112 9.64 -2.77 -7.37
N PHE A 113 8.63 -2.06 -6.86
CA PHE A 113 8.04 -2.36 -5.56
C PHE A 113 7.32 -3.71 -5.55
N LEU A 114 6.74 -4.16 -6.67
CA LEU A 114 6.10 -5.47 -6.75
C LEU A 114 7.13 -6.59 -6.54
N ILE A 115 8.28 -6.50 -7.23
CA ILE A 115 9.37 -7.46 -7.10
C ILE A 115 9.89 -7.46 -5.66
N LEU A 116 10.09 -6.28 -5.05
CA LEU A 116 10.51 -6.17 -3.65
C LEU A 116 9.48 -6.78 -2.68
N ALA A 117 8.19 -6.55 -2.90
CA ALA A 117 7.12 -7.14 -2.10
C ALA A 117 7.13 -8.67 -2.20
N ILE A 118 7.29 -9.22 -3.41
CA ILE A 118 7.36 -10.67 -3.62
C ILE A 118 8.57 -11.28 -2.91
N ILE A 119 9.76 -10.68 -3.07
CA ILE A 119 10.98 -11.17 -2.43
C ILE A 119 10.85 -11.15 -0.91
N THR A 120 10.25 -10.11 -0.35
CA THR A 120 10.09 -9.96 1.11
C THR A 120 8.99 -10.87 1.68
N LEU A 121 7.85 -11.01 1.00
CA LEU A 121 6.74 -11.88 1.45
C LEU A 121 7.06 -13.37 1.33
N PHE A 122 7.86 -13.75 0.33
CA PHE A 122 8.17 -15.15 0.04
C PHE A 122 9.65 -15.47 0.25
N TYR A 123 10.32 -14.73 1.14
CA TYR A 123 11.77 -14.82 1.36
C TYR A 123 12.29 -16.26 1.48
N ASP A 124 11.69 -17.09 2.34
CA ASP A 124 12.15 -18.47 2.54
C ASP A 124 12.08 -19.30 1.24
N LYS A 125 11.00 -19.10 0.48
CA LYS A 125 10.71 -19.85 -0.74
C LYS A 125 11.61 -19.38 -1.88
N VAL A 126 11.93 -18.08 -1.91
CA VAL A 126 12.91 -17.50 -2.83
C VAL A 126 14.30 -18.08 -2.54
N ILE A 127 14.70 -18.17 -1.27
CA ILE A 127 15.97 -18.76 -0.86
C ILE A 127 16.07 -20.26 -1.22
N GLU A 128 14.99 -21.01 -0.97
CA GLU A 128 14.90 -22.42 -1.33
C GLU A 128 15.01 -22.63 -2.84
N TRP A 129 14.26 -21.86 -3.63
CA TRP A 129 14.28 -21.94 -5.09
C TRP A 129 15.64 -21.58 -5.70
N LEU A 130 16.37 -20.64 -5.08
CA LEU A 130 17.70 -20.23 -5.52
C LEU A 130 18.82 -21.20 -5.12
N GLY A 131 18.52 -22.29 -4.39
CA GLY A 131 19.51 -23.31 -4.01
C GLY A 131 20.59 -22.82 -3.02
N VAL A 132 20.32 -21.72 -2.32
CA VAL A 132 21.26 -21.01 -1.43
C VAL A 132 21.50 -21.77 -0.10
N LEU A 133 20.79 -22.88 0.12
CA LEU A 133 20.83 -23.71 1.33
C LEU A 133 22.12 -24.56 1.48
N GLU A 134 22.99 -24.63 0.48
CA GLU A 134 24.29 -25.31 0.61
C GLU A 134 25.36 -24.38 1.24
N ASN A 135 25.29 -24.28 2.58
CA ASN A 135 26.39 -24.10 3.54
C ASN A 135 27.38 -22.92 3.43
N SER A 136 27.24 -21.97 2.50
CA SER A 136 28.12 -20.77 2.46
C SER A 136 27.45 -19.47 2.01
N ALA A 137 26.25 -19.55 1.44
CA ALA A 137 25.58 -18.39 0.86
C ALA A 137 24.69 -17.61 1.85
N PHE A 138 24.45 -18.15 3.06
CA PHE A 138 23.69 -17.49 4.14
C PHE A 138 24.30 -16.14 4.55
N SER A 139 25.64 -16.00 4.47
CA SER A 139 26.35 -14.77 4.89
C SER A 139 26.26 -13.63 3.88
N LEU A 140 26.03 -13.89 2.59
CA LEU A 140 25.94 -12.84 1.58
C LEU A 140 24.51 -12.32 1.42
N TRP A 141 23.53 -13.17 1.65
CA TRP A 141 22.14 -12.81 1.47
C TRP A 141 21.63 -11.79 2.51
N GLN A 142 22.17 -11.78 3.74
CA GLN A 142 21.84 -10.75 4.75
C GLN A 142 22.15 -9.31 4.29
N PHE A 143 22.98 -9.14 3.26
CA PHE A 143 23.39 -7.83 2.75
C PHE A 143 22.54 -7.31 1.57
N TRP A 144 21.43 -7.97 1.23
CA TRP A 144 20.49 -7.48 0.22
C TRP A 144 20.01 -6.02 0.45
N PRO A 145 19.86 -5.50 1.69
CA PRO A 145 19.52 -4.09 1.89
C PRO A 145 20.62 -3.14 1.41
N ILE A 146 21.90 -3.54 1.50
CA ILE A 146 23.03 -2.74 0.99
C ILE A 146 22.95 -2.61 -0.52
N VAL A 147 22.61 -3.68 -1.23
CA VAL A 147 22.41 -3.65 -2.69
C VAL A 147 21.31 -2.64 -3.06
N LEU A 148 20.20 -2.61 -2.32
CA LEU A 148 19.15 -1.60 -2.53
C LEU A 148 19.62 -0.18 -2.27
N ILE A 149 20.40 0.05 -1.21
CA ILE A 149 20.96 1.37 -0.90
C ILE A 149 21.90 1.82 -2.03
N VAL A 150 22.78 0.95 -2.52
CA VAL A 150 23.73 1.27 -3.60
C VAL A 150 23.00 1.55 -4.91
N ILE A 151 22.05 0.71 -5.30
CA ILE A 151 21.25 0.92 -6.53
C ILE A 151 20.43 2.20 -6.41
N GLY A 152 19.78 2.44 -5.27
CA GLY A 152 19.02 3.65 -5.02
C GLY A 152 19.89 4.91 -5.10
N GLY A 153 21.05 4.89 -4.46
CA GLY A 153 22.04 5.97 -4.53
C GLY A 153 22.52 6.21 -5.97
N TYR A 154 22.91 5.16 -6.68
CA TYR A 154 23.32 5.22 -8.08
C TYR A 154 22.24 5.90 -8.95
N LEU A 155 20.99 5.47 -8.83
CA LEU A 155 19.86 6.05 -9.58
C LEU A 155 19.60 7.53 -9.25
N LEU A 156 19.79 7.94 -7.99
CA LEU A 156 19.63 9.34 -7.56
C LEU A 156 20.69 10.26 -8.17
N PHE A 157 21.93 9.79 -8.30
CA PHE A 157 23.05 10.64 -8.73
C PHE A 157 23.34 10.58 -10.24
N ILE A 158 22.89 9.54 -10.95
CA ILE A 158 23.20 9.36 -12.38
C ILE A 158 22.12 9.90 -13.32
N LYS A 159 20.91 10.16 -12.83
CA LYS A 159 19.84 10.78 -13.64
C LYS A 159 19.87 12.31 -13.73
N LYS A 160 20.93 12.98 -13.25
CA LYS A 160 21.10 14.44 -13.38
C LYS A 160 21.95 14.87 -14.59
N LYS A 161 21.86 14.16 -15.72
CA LYS A 161 22.38 14.63 -17.02
C LYS A 161 21.28 14.65 -18.05
#